data_AF-A0A218P0U4-F1
#
_entry.id   AF-A0A218P0U4-F1
#
_cell.length_a   1.000
_cell.length_b   1.000
_cell.length_c   1.000
_cell.angle_alpha   90.00
_cell.angle_beta   90.00
_cell.angle_gamma   90.00
#
_symmetry.space_group_name_H-M   'P 1'
#
loop_
_entity.id
_entity.type
_entity.pdbx_description
1 polymer ?
#
loop_
_entity_poly.entity_id
_entity_poly.type
_entity_poly.pdbx_seq_one_letter_code
_entity_poly.pdbx_strand_id
1 'polypeptide(L)'
;MVPVKRFMAFFLSTLLMAPLVMAEGEGELEAGYGGLTALGVGLIAVGVVYYSLTKRKLLIVHKKSSEWGFEIRPAHPYVTVFGPVYPITIHHFLTITGTLLAFVHFLSSPTYSGLRGGTGLGMAILLILLNLSGFFGRYVYGRILIAAKKHDRRKARRFVGLLGYWKTVHTALAVLFAILLAVHLAIGD
;
A
#
# COMPACT_ATOMS: atom_id res chain seq x y z
N MET A 1 -22.02 12.07 16.26
CA MET A 1 -20.66 11.65 15.85
C MET A 1 -20.77 10.66 14.71
N VAL A 2 -20.32 11.01 13.50
CA VAL A 2 -20.19 10.02 12.42
C VAL A 2 -19.14 9.00 12.86
N PRO A 3 -19.46 7.69 12.95
CA PRO A 3 -18.46 6.71 13.33
C PRO A 3 -17.29 6.78 12.35
N VAL A 4 -16.06 6.82 12.84
CA VAL A 4 -14.80 7.03 12.08
C VAL A 4 -14.74 6.22 10.79
N LYS A 5 -15.34 5.02 10.78
CA LYS A 5 -15.48 4.14 9.60
C LYS A 5 -16.33 4.73 8.47
N ARG A 6 -17.47 5.37 8.78
CA ARG A 6 -18.34 6.02 7.80
C ARG A 6 -17.72 7.31 7.27
N PHE A 7 -16.99 8.05 8.11
CA PHE A 7 -16.23 9.22 7.68
C PHE A 7 -15.06 8.83 6.77
N MET A 8 -14.28 7.81 7.12
CA MET A 8 -13.23 7.27 6.24
C MET A 8 -13.79 6.76 4.92
N ALA A 9 -14.88 5.99 4.95
CA ALA A 9 -15.51 5.49 3.73
C ALA A 9 -15.99 6.64 2.84
N PHE A 10 -16.64 7.65 3.41
CA PHE A 10 -17.06 8.85 2.70
C PHE A 10 -15.86 9.60 2.11
N PHE A 11 -14.84 9.92 2.93
CA PHE A 11 -13.63 10.61 2.49
C PHE A 11 -12.91 9.86 1.37
N LEU A 12 -12.83 8.52 1.45
CA LEU A 12 -12.29 7.68 0.38
C LEU A 12 -13.13 7.69 -0.88
N SER A 13 -14.45 7.66 -0.74
CA SER A 13 -15.38 7.74 -1.86
C SER A 13 -15.20 9.09 -2.56
N THR A 14 -15.08 10.18 -1.79
CA THR A 14 -14.77 11.50 -2.31
C THR A 14 -13.39 11.52 -2.97
N LEU A 15 -12.36 10.90 -2.40
CA LEU A 15 -11.03 10.81 -3.03
C LEU A 15 -11.01 9.99 -4.34
N LEU A 16 -11.86 8.97 -4.44
CA LEU A 16 -12.01 8.15 -5.65
C LEU A 16 -12.84 8.86 -6.72
N MET A 17 -13.84 9.66 -6.31
CA MET A 17 -14.75 10.34 -7.22
C MET A 17 -14.30 11.75 -7.59
N ALA A 18 -13.53 12.42 -6.75
CA ALA A 18 -13.05 13.80 -7.00
C ALA A 18 -12.32 13.94 -8.34
N PRO A 19 -11.44 13.01 -8.75
CA PRO A 19 -10.79 13.11 -10.04
C PRO A 19 -11.79 12.97 -11.21
N LEU A 20 -12.79 12.09 -11.10
CA LEU A 20 -13.84 11.94 -12.12
C LEU A 20 -14.75 13.17 -12.21
N VAL A 21 -15.02 13.84 -11.08
CA VAL A 21 -15.90 15.01 -11.02
C VAL A 21 -15.18 16.28 -11.47
N MET A 22 -13.86 16.36 -11.25
CA MET A 22 -13.05 17.53 -11.64
C MET A 22 -12.57 17.50 -13.09
N ALA A 23 -12.71 16.37 -13.79
CA ALA A 23 -12.36 16.25 -15.20
C ALA A 23 -13.51 16.79 -16.08
N GLU A 24 -13.36 18.01 -16.60
CA GLU A 24 -14.35 18.68 -17.47
C GLU A 24 -13.80 19.01 -18.87
N GLY A 25 -12.58 18.58 -19.21
CA GLY A 25 -11.91 19.00 -20.44
C GLY A 25 -12.30 18.21 -21.69
N GLU A 26 -12.82 18.89 -22.70
CA GLU A 26 -12.83 18.38 -24.08
C GLU A 26 -11.48 18.70 -24.75
N GLY A 27 -10.57 17.72 -24.77
CA GLY A 27 -9.27 17.80 -25.46
C GLY A 27 -8.12 17.12 -24.72
N GLU A 28 -7.09 16.68 -25.45
CA GLU A 28 -5.84 16.12 -24.90
C GLU A 28 -4.93 17.22 -24.34
N LEU A 29 -5.36 17.88 -23.29
CA LEU A 29 -4.44 18.67 -22.46
C LEU A 29 -3.68 17.71 -21.55
N GLU A 30 -2.34 17.84 -21.49
CA GLU A 30 -1.53 16.95 -20.66
C GLU A 30 -1.70 17.23 -19.16
N ALA A 31 -1.68 16.16 -18.36
CA ALA A 31 -1.67 16.29 -16.90
C ALA A 31 -0.39 16.98 -16.43
N GLY A 32 -0.54 18.03 -15.62
CA GLY A 32 0.57 18.82 -15.08
C GLY A 32 1.38 18.10 -14.01
N TYR A 33 2.46 18.74 -13.54
CA TYR A 33 3.25 18.28 -12.38
C TYR A 33 3.95 16.92 -12.52
N GLY A 34 4.30 16.48 -13.74
CA GLY A 34 5.02 15.22 -13.96
C GLY A 34 6.29 15.04 -13.11
N GLY A 35 7.02 16.12 -12.82
CA GLY A 35 8.18 16.09 -11.91
C GLY A 35 7.83 15.71 -10.46
N LEU A 36 6.70 16.18 -9.93
CA LEU A 36 6.22 15.79 -8.59
C LEU A 36 5.76 14.34 -8.58
N THR A 37 5.13 13.87 -9.66
CA THR A 37 4.76 12.45 -9.83
C THR A 37 5.98 11.55 -9.83
N ALA A 38 6.99 11.90 -10.62
CA ALA A 38 8.24 11.14 -10.70
C ALA A 38 8.92 11.05 -9.32
N LEU A 39 9.00 12.18 -8.59
CA LEU A 39 9.49 12.19 -7.21
C LEU A 39 8.62 11.31 -6.31
N GLY A 40 7.29 11.41 -6.40
CA GLY A 40 6.36 10.63 -5.59
C GLY A 40 6.48 9.13 -5.81
N VAL A 41 6.51 8.69 -7.07
CA VAL A 41 6.76 7.31 -7.48
C VAL A 41 8.15 6.84 -7.00
N GLY A 42 9.16 7.70 -7.09
CA GLY A 42 10.50 7.45 -6.57
C GLY A 42 10.51 7.20 -5.06
N LEU A 43 9.81 8.02 -4.27
CA LEU A 43 9.67 7.82 -2.82
C LEU A 43 8.97 6.49 -2.50
N ILE A 44 7.91 6.14 -3.22
CA ILE A 44 7.23 4.85 -3.08
C ILE A 44 8.23 3.70 -3.34
N ALA A 45 8.95 3.75 -4.46
CA ALA A 45 9.92 2.72 -4.83
C ALA A 45 11.02 2.57 -3.78
N VAL A 46 11.64 3.68 -3.34
CA VAL A 46 12.65 3.69 -2.27
C VAL A 46 12.07 3.10 -0.98
N GLY A 47 10.86 3.48 -0.59
CA GLY A 47 10.20 2.94 0.59
C GLY A 47 9.95 1.43 0.51
N VAL A 48 9.54 0.91 -0.65
CA VAL A 48 9.33 -0.52 -0.89
C VAL A 48 10.64 -1.31 -0.85
N VAL A 49 11.68 -0.82 -1.53
CA VAL A 49 13.01 -1.45 -1.59
C VAL A 49 13.65 -1.45 -0.19
N TYR A 50 13.72 -0.28 0.45
CA TYR A 50 14.27 -0.14 1.80
C TYR A 50 13.60 -1.10 2.78
N TYR A 51 12.27 -1.13 2.81
CA TYR A 51 11.53 -2.01 3.71
C TYR A 51 11.77 -3.48 3.40
N SER A 52 11.86 -3.85 2.13
CA SER A 52 12.07 -5.23 1.71
C SER A 52 13.45 -5.76 2.11
N LEU A 53 14.47 -4.91 2.11
CA LEU A 53 15.84 -5.23 2.53
C LEU A 53 15.99 -5.30 4.05
N THR A 54 15.27 -4.44 4.78
CA THR A 54 15.46 -4.25 6.23
C THR A 54 14.44 -4.97 7.11
N LYS A 55 13.30 -5.44 6.55
CA LYS A 55 12.29 -6.15 7.35
C LYS A 55 12.82 -7.48 7.86
N ARG A 56 12.74 -7.68 9.18
CA ARG A 56 12.87 -9.01 9.79
C ARG A 56 11.59 -9.80 9.50
N LYS A 57 11.64 -10.80 8.61
CA LYS A 57 10.46 -11.63 8.34
C LYS A 57 10.23 -12.54 9.55
N LEU A 58 9.09 -12.43 10.21
CA LEU A 58 8.62 -13.53 11.08
C LEU A 58 8.12 -14.65 10.17
N LEU A 59 8.90 -15.72 10.05
CA LEU A 59 8.50 -16.96 9.39
C LEU A 59 7.65 -17.74 10.38
N ILE A 60 6.37 -17.86 10.07
CA ILE A 60 5.46 -18.72 10.80
C ILE A 60 5.59 -20.11 10.18
N VAL A 61 6.49 -20.92 10.71
CA VAL A 61 6.71 -22.30 10.25
C VAL A 61 5.66 -23.18 10.90
N HIS A 62 4.77 -23.78 10.12
CA HIS A 62 3.81 -24.74 10.68
C HIS A 62 4.56 -25.97 11.20
N LYS A 63 4.38 -26.26 12.48
CA LYS A 63 5.08 -27.35 13.16
C LYS A 63 4.06 -28.14 13.96
N LYS A 64 3.79 -29.38 13.53
CA LYS A 64 2.80 -30.27 14.18
C LYS A 64 3.15 -30.54 15.66
N SER A 65 4.43 -30.47 16.03
CA SER A 65 4.92 -30.69 17.39
C SER A 65 4.94 -29.44 18.28
N SER A 66 4.66 -28.26 17.73
CA SER A 66 4.55 -27.03 18.53
C SER A 66 3.22 -27.08 19.28
N GLU A 67 3.26 -26.72 20.55
CA GLU A 67 2.05 -26.54 21.36
C GLU A 67 1.04 -25.63 20.68
N TRP A 68 1.48 -24.71 19.79
CA TRP A 68 0.66 -23.76 19.04
C TRP A 68 0.27 -24.24 17.63
N GLY A 69 0.93 -25.28 17.11
CA GLY A 69 0.81 -25.77 15.73
C GLY A 69 1.65 -24.98 14.72
N PHE A 70 2.44 -24.02 15.20
CA PHE A 70 3.41 -23.24 14.43
C PHE A 70 4.54 -22.75 15.33
N GLU A 71 5.70 -22.49 14.74
CA GLU A 71 6.87 -21.89 15.37
C GLU A 71 7.15 -20.56 14.67
N ILE A 72 7.31 -19.48 15.43
CA ILE A 72 7.67 -18.18 14.87
C ILE A 72 9.20 -18.11 14.85
N ARG A 73 9.80 -18.25 13.68
CA ARG A 73 11.23 -18.06 13.48
C ARG A 73 11.49 -16.66 12.92
N PRO A 74 12.37 -15.86 13.53
CA PRO A 74 12.85 -14.66 12.86
C PRO A 74 13.74 -15.09 11.69
N ALA A 75 13.36 -14.78 10.45
CA ALA A 75 14.29 -14.77 9.34
C ALA A 75 15.20 -13.55 9.48
N HIS A 76 16.49 -13.74 9.25
CA HIS A 76 17.45 -12.64 9.26
C HIS A 76 17.11 -11.65 8.15
N PRO A 77 17.10 -10.33 8.45
CA PRO A 77 16.98 -9.31 7.41
C PRO A 77 18.23 -9.36 6.52
N TYR A 78 18.12 -8.94 5.25
CA TYR A 78 19.29 -8.83 4.38
C TYR A 78 20.25 -7.74 4.87
N VAL A 79 19.69 -6.65 5.41
CA VAL A 79 20.44 -5.56 6.05
C VAL A 79 19.85 -5.31 7.43
N THR A 80 20.68 -5.35 8.46
CA THR A 80 20.24 -4.98 9.82
C THR A 80 20.41 -3.48 10.00
N VAL A 81 19.30 -2.75 10.09
CA VAL A 81 19.31 -1.33 10.44
C VAL A 81 18.97 -1.17 11.91
N PHE A 82 19.88 -0.55 12.66
CA PHE A 82 19.64 -0.09 14.02
C PHE A 82 19.37 1.41 13.99
N GLY A 83 18.23 1.82 14.52
CA GLY A 83 17.84 3.22 14.54
C GLY A 83 16.58 3.44 15.36
N PRO A 84 16.29 4.70 15.72
CA PRO A 84 15.14 5.05 16.57
C PRO A 84 13.79 4.83 15.86
N VAL A 85 13.80 4.71 14.52
CA VAL A 85 12.60 4.57 13.70
C VAL A 85 12.55 3.17 13.08
N TYR A 86 11.43 2.46 13.31
CA TYR A 86 11.21 1.15 12.72
C TYR A 86 11.11 1.22 11.19
N PRO A 87 11.67 0.25 10.44
CA PRO A 87 11.62 0.28 8.97
C PRO A 87 10.23 0.36 8.36
N ILE A 88 9.22 -0.22 9.02
CA ILE A 88 7.82 -0.10 8.59
C ILE A 88 7.28 1.34 8.67
N THR A 89 7.78 2.14 9.60
CA THR A 89 7.40 3.55 9.74
C THR A 89 7.99 4.36 8.58
N ILE A 90 9.25 4.13 8.24
CA ILE A 90 9.92 4.77 7.10
C ILE A 90 9.22 4.40 5.79
N HIS A 91 8.95 3.10 5.59
CA HIS A 91 8.15 2.62 4.46
C HIS A 91 6.85 3.39 4.33
N HIS A 92 6.09 3.48 5.42
CA HIS A 92 4.77 4.08 5.39
C HIS A 92 4.81 5.58 5.10
N PHE A 93 5.75 6.30 5.73
CA PHE A 93 5.98 7.71 5.47
C PHE A 93 6.28 7.95 3.99
N LEU A 94 7.23 7.20 3.43
CA LEU A 94 7.59 7.33 2.01
C LEU A 94 6.44 6.97 1.08
N THR A 95 5.68 5.90 1.37
CA THR A 95 4.54 5.50 0.52
C THR A 95 3.38 6.49 0.59
N ILE A 96 3.08 7.06 1.75
CA ILE A 96 2.01 8.07 1.87
C ILE A 96 2.43 9.35 1.17
N THR A 97 3.61 9.89 1.50
CA THR A 97 4.11 11.12 0.89
C THR A 97 4.19 10.97 -0.63
N GLY A 98 4.75 9.85 -1.11
CA GLY A 98 4.84 9.59 -2.54
C GLY A 98 3.47 9.44 -3.21
N THR A 99 2.49 8.85 -2.53
CA THR A 99 1.11 8.78 -3.03
C THR A 99 0.50 10.17 -3.14
N LEU A 100 0.63 11.01 -2.10
CA LEU A 100 0.08 12.37 -2.11
C LEU A 100 0.69 13.22 -3.24
N LEU A 101 2.00 13.11 -3.47
CA LEU A 101 2.67 13.81 -4.57
C LEU A 101 2.18 13.33 -5.95
N ALA A 102 2.04 12.01 -6.15
CA ALA A 102 1.48 11.47 -7.38
C ALA A 102 0.02 11.88 -7.60
N PHE A 103 -0.75 12.06 -6.52
CA PHE A 103 -2.14 12.52 -6.58
C PHE A 103 -2.31 13.93 -7.14
N VAL A 104 -1.34 14.82 -6.95
CA VAL A 104 -1.39 16.17 -7.54
C VAL A 104 -1.47 16.10 -9.06
N HIS A 105 -0.71 15.19 -9.68
CA HIS A 105 -0.73 14.99 -11.13
C HIS A 105 -2.03 14.38 -11.61
N PHE A 106 -2.55 13.36 -10.92
CA PHE A 106 -3.88 12.82 -11.25
C PHE A 106 -4.94 13.92 -11.20
N LEU A 107 -5.02 14.68 -10.10
CA LEU A 107 -6.01 15.75 -9.96
C LEU A 107 -5.85 16.89 -10.99
N SER A 108 -4.70 17.01 -11.63
CA SER A 108 -4.46 17.98 -12.71
C SER A 108 -4.83 17.46 -14.10
N SER A 109 -5.23 16.19 -14.24
CA SER A 109 -5.62 15.62 -15.53
C SER A 109 -6.98 16.19 -15.98
N PRO A 110 -7.06 16.77 -17.19
CA PRO A 110 -8.29 17.39 -17.70
C PRO A 110 -9.30 16.34 -18.20
N THR A 111 -8.82 15.16 -18.61
CA THR A 111 -9.64 14.00 -18.97
C THR A 111 -8.95 12.69 -18.56
N TYR A 112 -9.74 11.62 -18.45
CA TYR A 112 -9.28 10.25 -18.23
C TYR A 112 -9.67 9.31 -19.39
N SER A 113 -10.12 9.86 -20.51
CA SER A 113 -10.40 9.09 -21.72
C SER A 113 -9.10 8.55 -22.35
N GLY A 114 -9.25 7.48 -23.14
CA GLY A 114 -8.13 6.84 -23.82
C GLY A 114 -7.22 6.00 -22.91
N LEU A 115 -6.20 5.39 -23.52
CA LEU A 115 -5.34 4.41 -22.85
C LEU A 115 -4.42 5.07 -21.80
N ARG A 116 -3.90 6.28 -22.08
CA ARG A 116 -3.06 7.06 -21.15
C ARG A 116 -3.85 7.52 -19.93
N GLY A 117 -5.05 8.09 -20.14
CA GLY A 117 -5.96 8.48 -19.06
C GLY A 117 -6.44 7.29 -18.21
N GLY A 118 -6.84 6.20 -18.86
CA GLY A 118 -7.31 4.99 -18.17
C GLY A 118 -6.23 4.30 -17.32
N THR A 119 -5.00 4.20 -17.83
CA THR A 119 -3.86 3.67 -17.06
C THR A 119 -3.49 4.59 -15.89
N GLY A 120 -3.56 5.91 -16.08
CA GLY A 120 -3.40 6.89 -15.00
C GLY A 120 -4.44 6.72 -13.89
N LEU A 121 -5.73 6.70 -14.24
CA LEU A 121 -6.81 6.49 -13.27
C LEU A 121 -6.68 5.15 -12.54
N GLY A 122 -6.35 4.08 -13.27
CA GLY A 122 -6.10 2.76 -12.68
C GLY A 122 -4.97 2.78 -11.65
N MET A 123 -3.88 3.49 -11.91
CA MET A 123 -2.78 3.67 -10.96
C MET A 123 -3.22 4.43 -9.71
N ALA A 124 -4.02 5.50 -9.86
CA ALA A 124 -4.54 6.26 -8.72
C ALA A 124 -5.39 5.37 -7.80
N ILE A 125 -6.29 4.55 -8.38
CA ILE A 125 -7.11 3.58 -7.63
C ILE A 125 -6.21 2.56 -6.92
N LEU A 126 -5.21 2.01 -7.62
CA LEU A 126 -4.28 1.04 -7.03
C LEU A 126 -3.49 1.63 -5.86
N LEU A 127 -3.03 2.88 -5.95
CA LEU A 127 -2.33 3.57 -4.86
C LEU A 127 -3.22 3.74 -3.62
N ILE A 128 -4.51 4.06 -3.81
CA ILE A 128 -5.48 4.12 -2.70
C ILE A 128 -5.63 2.74 -2.06
N LEU A 129 -5.83 1.70 -2.87
CA LEU A 129 -5.99 0.32 -2.40
C LEU A 129 -4.73 -0.19 -1.68
N LEU A 130 -3.54 0.15 -2.18
CA LEU A 130 -2.26 -0.18 -1.56
C LEU A 130 -2.14 0.47 -0.17
N ASN A 131 -2.42 1.76 -0.06
CA ASN A 131 -2.36 2.46 1.23
C ASN A 131 -3.38 1.88 2.23
N LEU A 132 -4.63 1.70 1.81
CA LEU A 132 -5.68 1.07 2.62
C LEU A 132 -5.28 -0.32 3.10
N SER A 133 -4.79 -1.15 2.17
CA SER A 133 -4.31 -2.49 2.46
C SER A 133 -3.15 -2.42 3.46
N GLY A 134 -2.22 -1.47 3.34
CA GLY A 134 -1.15 -1.24 4.30
C GLY A 134 -1.66 -0.95 5.73
N PHE A 135 -2.69 -0.10 5.87
CA PHE A 135 -3.35 0.14 7.17
C PHE A 135 -4.01 -1.13 7.72
N PHE A 136 -4.71 -1.90 6.88
CA PHE A 136 -5.33 -3.15 7.28
C PHE A 136 -4.31 -4.18 7.78
N GLY A 137 -3.17 -4.31 7.09
CA GLY A 137 -2.07 -5.20 7.51
C GLY A 137 -1.55 -4.88 8.90
N ARG A 138 -1.36 -3.59 9.21
CA ARG A 138 -0.95 -3.14 10.56
C ARG A 138 -2.01 -3.41 11.61
N TYR A 139 -3.28 -3.19 11.28
CA TYR A 139 -4.39 -3.53 12.17
C TYR A 139 -4.37 -5.03 12.51
N VAL A 140 -4.26 -5.91 11.51
CA VAL A 140 -4.20 -7.36 11.71
C VAL A 140 -2.98 -7.74 12.57
N TYR A 141 -1.81 -7.16 12.29
CA TYR A 141 -0.60 -7.39 13.08
C TYR A 141 -0.78 -7.01 14.56
N GLY A 142 -1.34 -5.83 14.84
CA GLY A 142 -1.64 -5.40 16.21
C GLY A 142 -2.60 -6.34 16.93
N ARG A 143 -3.60 -6.89 16.21
CA ARG A 143 -4.53 -7.88 16.78
C ARG A 143 -3.86 -9.22 17.10
N ILE A 144 -2.86 -9.64 16.33
CA ILE A 144 -2.05 -10.82 16.65
C ILE A 144 -1.29 -10.59 17.96
N LEU A 145 -0.63 -9.44 18.12
CA LEU A 145 0.13 -9.12 19.33
C LEU A 145 -0.76 -9.06 20.58
N ILE A 146 -1.93 -8.42 20.48
CA ILE A 146 -2.89 -8.36 21.59
C ILE A 146 -3.40 -9.77 21.94
N ALA A 147 -3.70 -10.61 20.95
CA ALA A 147 -4.14 -11.98 21.18
C ALA A 147 -3.03 -12.84 21.82
N ALA A 148 -1.79 -12.67 21.38
CA ALA A 148 -0.62 -13.34 21.96
C ALA A 148 -0.39 -12.93 23.42
N LYS A 149 -0.46 -11.63 23.74
CA LYS A 149 -0.34 -11.13 25.12
C LYS A 149 -1.46 -11.65 26.05
N LYS A 150 -2.64 -11.91 25.48
CA LYS A 150 -3.79 -12.48 26.22
C LYS A 150 -3.81 -14.02 26.22
N HIS A 151 -2.79 -14.67 25.67
CA HIS A 151 -2.73 -16.13 25.50
C HIS A 151 -3.95 -16.74 24.77
N ASP A 152 -4.65 -15.94 23.93
CA ASP A 152 -5.81 -16.38 23.16
C ASP A 152 -5.37 -17.00 21.82
N ARG A 153 -5.06 -18.30 21.89
CA ARG A 153 -4.53 -19.08 20.77
C ARG A 153 -5.47 -19.15 19.57
N ARG A 154 -6.78 -19.29 19.79
CA ARG A 154 -7.77 -19.42 18.70
C ARG A 154 -7.83 -18.13 17.89
N LYS A 155 -7.84 -16.99 18.58
CA LYS A 155 -7.87 -15.67 17.95
C LYS A 155 -6.55 -15.33 17.26
N ALA A 156 -5.41 -15.64 17.89
CA ALA A 156 -4.10 -15.45 17.29
C ALA A 156 -3.98 -16.22 15.96
N ARG A 157 -4.38 -17.50 15.93
CA ARG A 157 -4.33 -18.34 14.72
C ARG A 157 -5.20 -17.78 13.58
N ARG A 158 -6.40 -17.29 13.90
CA ARG A 158 -7.29 -16.65 12.91
C ARG A 158 -6.64 -15.41 12.28
N PHE A 159 -6.07 -14.52 13.09
CA PHE A 159 -5.42 -13.31 12.57
C PHE A 159 -4.11 -13.61 11.83
N VAL A 160 -3.37 -14.64 12.22
CA VAL A 160 -2.20 -15.12 11.46
C VAL A 160 -2.59 -15.56 10.05
N GLY A 161 -3.69 -16.31 9.90
CA GLY A 161 -4.21 -16.70 8.59
C GLY A 161 -4.57 -15.47 7.73
N LEU A 162 -5.28 -14.49 8.34
CA LEU A 162 -5.60 -13.22 7.68
C LEU A 162 -4.35 -12.43 7.26
N LEU A 163 -3.30 -12.43 8.09
CA LEU A 163 -2.04 -11.76 7.77
C LEU A 163 -1.35 -12.43 6.56
N GLY A 164 -1.40 -13.75 6.46
CA GLY A 164 -0.89 -14.49 5.30
C GLY A 164 -1.60 -14.09 4.00
N TYR A 165 -2.92 -14.13 4.00
CA TYR A 165 -3.74 -13.70 2.86
C TYR A 165 -3.49 -12.23 2.49
N TRP A 166 -3.45 -11.36 3.50
CA TRP A 166 -3.17 -9.93 3.30
C TRP A 166 -1.82 -9.70 2.60
N LYS A 167 -0.74 -10.41 3.01
CA LYS A 167 0.58 -10.27 2.38
C LYS A 167 0.51 -10.59 0.89
N THR A 168 -0.19 -11.66 0.51
CA THR A 168 -0.37 -12.06 -0.89
C THR A 168 -1.12 -10.98 -1.66
N VAL A 169 -2.27 -10.53 -1.16
CA VAL A 169 -3.08 -9.50 -1.83
C VAL A 169 -2.32 -8.17 -1.96
N HIS A 170 -1.68 -7.70 -0.89
CA HIS A 170 -0.93 -6.44 -0.90
C HIS A 170 0.25 -6.49 -1.88
N THR A 171 0.97 -7.63 -1.93
CA THR A 171 2.06 -7.81 -2.89
C THR A 171 1.54 -7.87 -4.32
N ALA A 172 0.43 -8.57 -4.57
CA ALA A 172 -0.19 -8.62 -5.90
C ALA A 172 -0.63 -7.24 -6.40
N LEU A 173 -1.22 -6.40 -5.53
CA LEU A 173 -1.56 -5.01 -5.86
C LEU A 173 -0.31 -4.20 -6.22
N ALA A 174 0.81 -4.41 -5.52
CA ALA A 174 2.05 -3.69 -5.80
C ALA A 174 2.67 -4.11 -7.14
N VAL A 175 2.62 -5.41 -7.48
CA VAL A 175 3.05 -5.91 -8.79
C VAL A 175 2.16 -5.34 -9.89
N LEU A 176 0.84 -5.37 -9.70
CA LEU A 176 -0.10 -4.81 -10.67
C LEU A 176 0.13 -3.32 -10.90
N PHE A 177 0.39 -2.55 -9.83
CA PHE A 177 0.77 -1.14 -9.94
C PHE A 177 2.07 -0.96 -10.74
N ALA A 178 3.10 -1.77 -10.50
CA ALA A 178 4.35 -1.69 -11.24
C ALA A 178 4.18 -2.00 -12.74
N ILE A 179 3.35 -2.99 -13.08
CA ILE A 179 3.01 -3.32 -14.47
C ILE A 179 2.27 -2.13 -15.11
N LEU A 180 1.27 -1.58 -14.41
CA LEU A 180 0.48 -0.46 -14.93
C LEU A 180 1.32 0.80 -15.11
N LEU A 181 2.27 1.06 -14.20
CA LEU A 181 3.24 2.14 -14.31
C LEU A 181 4.13 1.95 -15.54
N ALA A 182 4.66 0.76 -15.78
CA ALA A 182 5.48 0.48 -16.97
C ALA A 182 4.68 0.70 -18.27
N VAL A 183 3.43 0.25 -18.31
CA VAL A 183 2.53 0.49 -19.44
C VAL A 183 2.24 1.98 -19.61
N HIS A 184 1.94 2.71 -18.53
CA HIS A 184 1.65 4.14 -18.59
C HIS A 184 2.83 4.96 -19.09
N LEU A 185 4.06 4.61 -18.69
CA LEU A 185 5.28 5.24 -19.18
C LEU A 185 5.52 4.92 -20.66
N ALA A 186 5.33 3.66 -21.08
CA ALA A 186 5.54 3.25 -22.47
C ALA A 186 4.52 3.83 -23.47
N ILE A 187 3.39 4.35 -23.00
CA ILE A 187 2.38 5.06 -23.80
C ILE A 187 2.61 6.58 -23.75
N GLY A 188 3.31 7.06 -22.73
CA GLY A 188 3.59 8.48 -22.51
C GLY A 188 4.81 9.01 -23.26
N ASP A 189 5.70 8.11 -23.70
CA ASP A 189 6.74 8.35 -24.71
C ASP A 189 6.16 8.09 -26.12
#